data_AF-A0A7K1A6M6-F1
#
_entry.id   AF-A0A7K1A6M6-F1
#
_cell.length_a   1.000
_cell.length_b   1.000
_cell.length_c   1.000
_cell.angle_alpha   90.00
_cell.angle_beta   90.00
_cell.angle_gamma   90.00
#
_symmetry.space_group_name_H-M   'P 1'
#
loop_
_entity.id
_entity.type
_entity.pdbx_description
1 polymer ?
#
loop_
_entity_poly.entity_id
_entity_poly.type
_entity_poly.pdbx_seq_one_letter_code
_entity_poly.pdbx_strand_id
1 'polypeptide(L)' 'MSEQLPSAASNETAEPADDVLDANGPCMSCGSPNARIWHTPDGPARLCPPCATLNGIGCP' A
#
# COMPACT_ATOMS: atom_id res chain seq x y z
N MET A 1 -43.44 -16.11 -7.38
CA MET A 1 -42.66 -14.88 -7.13
C MET A 1 -41.31 -15.33 -6.62
N SER A 2 -40.39 -15.59 -7.54
CA SER A 2 -38.99 -15.90 -7.24
C SER A 2 -38.22 -14.60 -7.14
N GLU A 3 -37.03 -14.68 -6.55
CA GLU A 3 -35.92 -13.72 -6.56
C GLU A 3 -35.94 -12.59 -5.52
N GLN A 4 -35.05 -12.69 -4.53
CA GLN A 4 -33.91 -11.78 -4.41
C GLN A 4 -33.01 -12.19 -3.22
N LEU A 5 -31.98 -12.98 -3.52
CA LEU A 5 -30.65 -12.72 -2.99
C LEU A 5 -29.80 -12.27 -4.18
N PRO A 6 -28.98 -11.24 -3.99
CA PRO A 6 -27.57 -11.45 -4.25
C PRO A 6 -26.71 -11.09 -3.05
N SER A 7 -25.99 -12.11 -2.57
CA SER A 7 -24.74 -11.97 -1.82
C SER A 7 -23.72 -11.24 -2.69
N ALA A 8 -23.39 -10.01 -2.33
CA ALA A 8 -22.16 -9.36 -2.78
C ALA A 8 -21.65 -8.48 -1.64
N ALA A 9 -20.91 -9.13 -0.74
CA ALA A 9 -19.92 -8.44 0.06
C ALA A 9 -18.81 -7.98 -0.90
N SER A 10 -18.88 -6.72 -1.32
CA SER A 10 -17.76 -6.04 -1.94
C SER A 10 -17.77 -4.63 -1.38
N ASN A 11 -16.99 -4.45 -0.31
CA ASN A 11 -16.68 -3.16 0.27
C ASN A 11 -15.75 -2.43 -0.73
N GLU A 12 -16.29 -2.04 -1.87
CA GLU A 12 -15.61 -1.24 -2.90
C GLU A 12 -15.83 0.25 -2.56
N THR A 13 -15.19 0.69 -1.48
CA THR A 13 -14.80 2.10 -1.39
C THR A 13 -13.28 2.12 -1.46
N ALA A 14 -12.76 1.77 -2.64
CA ALA A 14 -11.45 2.24 -3.04
C ALA A 14 -11.60 3.75 -3.26
N GLU A 15 -11.37 4.47 -2.17
CA GLU A 15 -11.31 5.93 -2.13
C GLU A 15 -10.37 6.44 -3.23
N PRO A 16 -10.66 7.59 -3.85
CA PRO A 16 -9.84 8.12 -4.92
C PRO A 16 -8.40 8.26 -4.43
N ALA A 17 -7.48 7.79 -5.27
CA ALA A 17 -6.04 7.93 -5.12
C ALA A 17 -5.66 9.43 -5.09
N ASP A 18 -5.85 10.06 -3.94
CA ASP A 18 -5.15 11.27 -3.58
C ASP A 18 -3.75 10.83 -3.14
N ASP A 19 -2.74 11.36 -3.82
CA ASP A 19 -1.31 11.09 -3.73
C ASP A 19 -0.72 11.55 -2.37
N VAL A 20 -1.46 11.36 -1.28
CA VAL A 20 -0.97 11.49 0.08
C VAL A 20 -0.38 10.13 0.41
N LEU A 21 0.92 10.09 0.68
CA LEU A 21 1.71 8.86 0.81
C LEU A 21 1.25 7.85 1.88
N ASP A 22 0.04 7.93 2.44
CA ASP A 22 -0.42 7.13 3.58
C ASP A 22 0.46 7.50 4.81
N ALA A 23 0.04 7.46 6.06
CA ALA A 23 1.03 7.16 7.12
C ALA A 23 1.06 5.65 7.39
N ASN A 24 0.08 4.91 6.88
CA ASN A 24 -0.23 3.51 7.19
C ASN A 24 -0.47 2.62 5.95
N GLY A 25 -0.28 3.14 4.73
CA GLY A 25 -0.45 2.39 3.48
C GLY A 25 0.50 1.19 3.27
N PRO A 26 0.20 0.33 2.29
CA PRO A 26 1.03 -0.83 1.95
C PRO A 26 2.33 -0.44 1.22
N CYS A 27 3.22 -1.42 1.05
CA CYS A 27 4.48 -1.25 0.30
C CYS A 27 4.18 -0.94 -1.17
N MET A 28 4.82 0.09 -1.73
CA MET A 28 4.63 0.45 -3.14
C MET A 28 5.22 -0.60 -4.11
N SER A 29 6.16 -1.43 -3.65
CA SER A 29 6.84 -2.43 -4.48
C SER A 29 6.18 -3.80 -4.46
N CYS A 30 5.56 -4.20 -3.33
CA CYS A 30 4.99 -5.55 -3.18
C CYS A 30 3.62 -5.61 -2.49
N GLY A 31 3.05 -4.48 -2.09
CA GLY A 31 1.74 -4.42 -1.42
C GLY A 31 1.73 -4.92 0.04
N SER A 32 2.88 -5.25 0.62
CA SER A 32 2.94 -5.71 2.01
C SER A 32 2.41 -4.65 2.98
N PRO A 33 1.55 -5.01 3.96
CA PRO A 33 1.01 -4.07 4.94
C PRO A 33 2.06 -3.58 5.94
N ASN A 34 3.19 -4.30 6.09
CA ASN A 34 4.30 -3.91 6.95
C ASN A 34 5.27 -2.98 6.20
N ALA A 35 4.76 -1.87 5.68
CA ALA A 35 5.53 -0.87 4.96
C ALA A 35 5.70 0.40 5.80
N ARG A 36 6.90 0.97 5.72
CA ARG A 36 7.25 2.23 6.37
C ARG A 36 7.80 3.21 5.35
N ILE A 37 7.80 4.49 5.71
CA ILE A 37 8.43 5.54 4.92
C ILE A 37 9.95 5.42 5.07
N TRP A 38 10.66 5.36 3.96
CA TRP A 38 12.11 5.43 3.90
C TRP A 38 12.55 6.66 3.13
N HIS A 39 13.66 7.27 3.53
CA HIS A 39 14.25 8.37 2.78
C HIS A 39 15.20 7.81 1.73
N THR A 40 14.88 8.07 0.46
CA THR A 40 15.71 7.71 -0.70
C THR A 40 16.26 9.00 -1.33
N PRO A 41 17.30 8.94 -2.17
CA PRO A 41 17.78 10.11 -2.89
C PRO A 41 16.75 10.71 -3.86
N ASP A 42 15.75 9.93 -4.30
CA ASP A 42 14.66 10.40 -5.18
C ASP A 42 13.52 11.06 -4.39
N GLY A 43 13.40 10.72 -3.10
CA GLY A 43 12.36 11.22 -2.21
C GLY A 43 11.94 10.20 -1.14
N PRO A 44 10.95 10.54 -0.31
CA PRO A 44 10.36 9.57 0.61
C PRO A 44 9.64 8.46 -0.18
N ALA A 45 10.07 7.22 -0.01
CA ALA A 45 9.48 6.05 -0.65
C ALA A 45 8.92 5.09 0.40
N ARG A 46 7.74 4.53 0.13
CA ARG A 46 7.07 3.62 1.06
C ARG A 46 7.35 2.17 0.73
N LEU A 47 8.24 1.57 1.50
CA LEU A 47 8.72 0.21 1.26
C LEU A 47 8.66 -0.62 2.54
N CYS A 48 8.35 -1.90 2.40
CA CYS A 48 8.58 -2.84 3.49
C CYS A 48 10.09 -3.07 3.67
N PRO A 49 10.56 -3.49 4.86
CA PRO A 49 11.98 -3.72 5.13
C PRO A 49 12.70 -4.56 4.07
N PRO A 50 12.16 -5.70 3.58
CA PRO A 50 12.84 -6.48 2.55
C PRO A 50 12.93 -5.73 1.22
N CYS A 51 11.89 -5.00 0.80
CA CYS A 51 11.94 -4.19 -0.41
C CYS A 51 12.90 -3.01 -0.27
N ALA A 52 12.97 -2.37 0.90
CA ALA A 52 13.93 -1.31 1.16
C ALA A 52 15.37 -1.84 1.04
N THR A 53 15.69 -2.95 1.69
CA THR A 53 16.99 -3.63 1.54
C THR A 53 17.29 -4.02 0.09
N LEU A 54 16.29 -4.56 -0.63
CA LEU A 54 16.46 -4.95 -2.04
C LEU A 54 16.79 -3.75 -2.95
N ASN A 55 16.27 -2.56 -2.59
CA ASN A 55 16.55 -1.30 -3.28
C ASN A 55 17.77 -0.56 -2.70
N GLY A 56 18.49 -1.13 -1.72
CA GLY A 56 19.63 -0.49 -1.06
C GLY A 56 19.24 0.71 -0.16
N ILE A 57 17.97 0.83 0.19
CA ILE A 57 17.42 1.91 1.01
C ILE A 57 17.46 1.47 2.48
N GLY A 58 18.11 2.26 3.34
CA GLY A 58 18.16 1.97 4.78
C GLY A 58 19.45 1.34 5.31
N CYS A 59 20.51 1.30 4.51
CA CYS A 59 21.86 1.06 5.04
C CYS A 59 22.46 2.38 5.56
N PRO A 60 22.99 2.43 6.81
CA PRO A 60 23.80 3.55 7.28
C PRO A 60 25.13 3.65 6.52
#